data_AF-A0A7Y5XWS9-F1
#
_entry.id   AF-A0A7Y5XWS9-F1
#
_cell.length_a   1.000
_cell.length_b   1.000
_cell.length_c   1.000
_cell.angle_alpha   90.00
_cell.angle_beta   90.00
_cell.angle_gamma   90.00
#
_symmetry.space_group_name_H-M   'P 1'
#
loop_
_entity.id
_entity.type
_entity.pdbx_description
1 polymer ?
#
loop_
_entity_poly.entity_id
_entity_poly.type
_entity_poly.pdbx_seq_one_letter_code
_entity_poly.pdbx_strand_id
1 'polypeptide(L)'
;MPALPMPTPPLGDGVVALRAWREADVAAQLGAFGDPLFERLSDWAPSTEAAALEQLPGHEAARLRGEQLHLAVVDANDLDALLGGASRCGFTREGLLRSHMPFKDGRRDTVVFGLLPGELRERG
;
A
#
# COMPACT_ATOMS: atom_id res chain seq x y z
N MET A 1 5.10 8.31 16.16
CA MET A 1 5.43 6.86 16.18
C MET A 1 6.86 6.72 15.67
N PRO A 2 7.58 5.61 15.92
CA PRO A 2 8.88 5.41 15.27
C PRO A 2 8.70 5.31 13.75
N ALA A 3 9.73 5.69 12.99
CA ALA A 3 9.75 5.55 11.54
C ALA A 3 9.45 4.09 11.13
N LEU A 4 8.73 3.92 10.02
CA LEU A 4 8.49 2.59 9.48
C LEU A 4 9.74 2.14 8.69
N PRO A 5 10.43 1.06 9.11
CA PRO A 5 11.56 0.57 8.36
C PRO A 5 11.11 -0.01 7.02
N MET A 6 11.97 0.11 6.01
CA MET A 6 11.80 -0.69 4.81
C MET A 6 12.00 -2.17 5.16
N PRO A 7 11.18 -3.09 4.61
CA PRO A 7 11.34 -4.51 4.89
C PRO A 7 12.74 -5.01 4.54
N THR A 8 13.35 -5.76 5.44
CA THR A 8 14.62 -6.46 5.23
C THR A 8 14.46 -7.91 5.69
N PRO A 9 14.56 -8.91 4.78
CA PRO A 9 14.75 -8.75 3.33
C PRO A 9 13.55 -8.04 2.66
N PRO A 10 13.70 -7.52 1.43
CA PRO A 10 12.58 -6.99 0.66
C PRO A 10 11.41 -7.98 0.62
N LEU A 11 10.18 -7.50 0.78
CA LEU A 11 9.01 -8.35 0.70
C LEU A 11 8.83 -8.84 -0.74
N GLY A 12 8.67 -10.14 -0.92
CA GLY A 12 8.40 -10.76 -2.20
C GLY A 12 8.18 -12.26 -2.07
N ASP A 13 7.67 -12.88 -3.13
CA ASP A 13 7.32 -14.31 -3.17
C ASP A 13 7.88 -15.05 -4.41
N GLY A 14 8.74 -14.38 -5.18
CA GLY A 14 9.30 -14.90 -6.43
C GLY A 14 8.43 -14.63 -7.66
N VAL A 15 7.21 -14.11 -7.47
CA VAL A 15 6.35 -13.57 -8.55
C VAL A 15 6.38 -12.05 -8.49
N VAL A 16 6.18 -11.49 -7.30
CA VAL A 16 6.25 -10.05 -7.06
C VAL A 16 7.30 -9.69 -6.03
N ALA A 17 7.83 -8.47 -6.13
CA ALA A 17 8.63 -7.83 -5.11
C ALA A 17 8.05 -6.46 -4.75
N LEU A 18 8.23 -6.03 -3.51
CA LEU A 18 7.81 -4.73 -3.03
C LEU A 18 9.05 -3.88 -2.72
N ARG A 19 9.03 -2.65 -3.23
CA ARG A 19 10.12 -1.68 -3.03
C ARG A 19 9.58 -0.27 -2.87
N ALA A 20 10.47 0.66 -2.51
CA ALA A 20 10.13 2.08 -2.54
C ALA A 20 9.76 2.52 -3.96
N TRP A 21 8.83 3.47 -4.04
CA TRP A 21 8.53 4.20 -5.27
C TRP A 21 9.74 5.02 -5.71
N ARG A 22 9.93 5.13 -7.03
CA ARG A 22 11.00 5.86 -7.70
C ARG A 22 10.38 6.83 -8.69
N GLU A 23 11.10 7.88 -9.03
CA GLU A 23 10.70 8.80 -10.10
C GLU A 23 10.52 8.08 -11.44
N ALA A 24 11.35 7.07 -11.72
CA ALA A 24 11.25 6.23 -12.91
C ALA A 24 9.92 5.43 -13.02
N ASP A 25 9.19 5.25 -11.91
CA ASP A 25 7.93 4.52 -11.91
C ASP A 25 6.77 5.38 -12.42
N VAL A 26 6.91 6.71 -12.45
CA VAL A 26 5.81 7.64 -12.68
C VAL A 26 5.15 7.41 -14.05
N ALA A 27 5.94 7.19 -15.10
CA ALA A 27 5.40 6.94 -16.43
C ALA A 27 4.56 5.65 -16.47
N ALA A 28 5.06 4.56 -15.85
CA ALA A 28 4.35 3.30 -15.77
C ALA A 28 3.10 3.40 -14.87
N GLN A 29 3.20 4.16 -13.78
CA GLN A 29 2.10 4.42 -12.85
C GLN A 29 0.92 5.08 -13.55
N LEU A 30 1.18 6.17 -14.29
CA LEU A 30 0.14 6.88 -15.03
C LEU A 30 -0.48 6.02 -16.12
N GLY A 31 0.33 5.23 -16.82
CA GLY A 31 -0.16 4.30 -17.85
C GLY A 31 -1.08 3.22 -17.28
N ALA A 32 -0.72 2.65 -16.12
CA ALA A 32 -1.49 1.58 -15.49
C ALA A 32 -2.78 2.08 -14.81
N PHE A 33 -2.74 3.26 -14.19
CA PHE A 33 -3.85 3.78 -13.38
C PHE A 33 -4.81 4.70 -14.13
N GLY A 34 -4.51 5.06 -15.38
CA GLY A 34 -5.50 5.64 -16.31
C GLY A 34 -6.53 4.63 -16.83
N ASP A 35 -6.57 3.41 -16.30
CA ASP A 35 -7.62 2.43 -16.59
C ASP A 35 -8.99 2.91 -16.07
N PRO A 36 -10.06 2.91 -16.89
CA PRO A 36 -11.37 3.43 -16.48
C PRO A 36 -12.02 2.69 -15.30
N LEU A 37 -11.71 1.40 -15.09
CA LEU A 37 -12.18 0.67 -13.91
C LEU A 37 -11.40 1.10 -12.67
N PHE A 38 -10.10 1.33 -12.80
CA PHE A 38 -9.27 1.84 -11.72
C PHE A 38 -9.75 3.24 -11.28
N GLU A 39 -9.88 4.19 -12.21
CA GLU A 39 -10.34 5.56 -11.91
C GLU A 39 -11.73 5.59 -11.28
N ARG A 40 -12.61 4.65 -11.64
CA ARG A 40 -13.96 4.56 -11.06
C ARG A 40 -13.96 4.02 -9.62
N LEU A 41 -12.98 3.18 -9.27
CA LEU A 41 -12.97 2.44 -8.00
C LEU A 41 -11.91 2.96 -7.01
N SER A 42 -10.98 3.78 -7.47
CA SER A 42 -9.87 4.30 -6.68
C SER A 42 -9.62 5.77 -7.00
N ASP A 43 -9.45 6.58 -5.95
CA ASP A 43 -9.01 7.97 -6.00
C ASP A 43 -7.53 8.13 -5.60
N TRP A 44 -6.80 7.01 -5.51
CA TRP A 44 -5.46 6.98 -4.93
C TRP A 44 -4.36 7.47 -5.89
N ALA A 45 -4.53 7.25 -7.19
CA ALA A 45 -3.48 7.52 -8.16
C ALA A 45 -3.46 9.00 -8.62
N PRO A 46 -2.26 9.58 -8.79
CA PRO A 46 -2.12 10.89 -9.44
C PRO A 46 -2.58 10.80 -10.90
N SER A 47 -3.22 11.85 -11.40
CA SER A 47 -3.67 11.95 -12.80
C SER A 47 -2.66 12.64 -13.71
N THR A 48 -1.57 13.19 -13.16
CA THR A 48 -0.52 13.88 -13.92
C THR A 48 0.87 13.50 -13.39
N GLU A 49 1.88 13.60 -14.26
CA GLU A 49 3.28 13.37 -13.90
C GLU A 49 3.78 14.32 -12.81
N ALA A 50 3.43 15.60 -12.91
CA ALA A 50 3.79 16.60 -11.90
C ALA A 50 3.22 16.22 -10.52
N ALA A 51 1.94 15.85 -10.47
CA ALA A 51 1.31 15.42 -9.22
C ALA A 51 1.93 14.14 -8.65
N ALA A 52 2.30 13.18 -9.51
CA ALA A 52 2.96 11.95 -9.09
C ALA A 52 4.33 12.22 -8.46
N LEU A 53 5.13 13.09 -9.09
CA LEU A 53 6.44 13.50 -8.57
C LEU A 53 6.31 14.27 -7.25
N GLU A 54 5.32 15.15 -7.11
CA GLU A 54 5.05 15.89 -5.86
C GLU A 54 4.64 14.98 -4.69
N GLN A 55 4.05 13.81 -4.97
CA GLN A 55 3.64 12.85 -3.93
C GLN A 55 4.81 12.06 -3.34
N LEU A 56 5.90 11.85 -4.09
CA LEU A 56 7.02 11.00 -3.65
C LEU A 56 7.67 11.49 -2.33
N PRO A 57 7.99 12.79 -2.15
CA PRO A 57 8.46 13.30 -0.86
C PRO A 57 7.46 13.07 0.28
N GLY A 58 6.16 13.17 -0.01
CA GLY A 58 5.10 12.93 0.96
C GLY A 58 5.07 11.48 1.46
N HIS A 59 5.30 10.51 0.58
CA HIS A 59 5.41 9.09 0.95
C HIS A 59 6.57 8.85 1.92
N GLU A 60 7.75 9.42 1.62
CA GLU A 60 8.92 9.27 2.47
C GLU A 60 8.74 9.98 3.82
N ALA A 61 8.16 11.18 3.82
CA ALA A 61 7.86 11.91 5.04
C ALA A 61 6.87 11.14 5.94
N ALA A 62 5.81 10.55 5.37
CA ALA A 62 4.86 9.71 6.10
C ALA A 62 5.53 8.46 6.70
N ARG A 63 6.46 7.84 5.96
CA ARG A 63 7.26 6.70 6.44
C ARG A 63 8.10 7.09 7.66
N LEU A 64 8.82 8.20 7.58
CA LEU A 64 9.68 8.71 8.65
C LEU A 64 8.88 9.10 9.90
N ARG A 65 7.63 9.56 9.75
CA ARG A 65 6.72 9.86 10.88
C ARG A 65 6.06 8.62 11.49
N GLY A 66 6.21 7.46 10.87
CA GLY A 66 5.60 6.22 11.34
C GLY A 66 4.14 6.04 10.93
N GLU A 67 3.66 6.82 9.96
CA GLU A 67 2.23 6.97 9.63
C GLU A 67 1.80 5.97 8.56
N GLN A 68 2.51 5.96 7.43
CA GLN A 68 2.19 5.10 6.30
C GLN A 68 3.47 4.63 5.61
N LEU A 69 3.41 3.44 5.03
CA LEU A 69 4.46 2.93 4.14
C LEU A 69 3.83 2.64 2.78
N HIS A 70 4.23 3.41 1.77
CA HIS A 70 3.78 3.25 0.38
C HIS A 70 4.85 2.49 -0.41
N LEU A 71 4.44 1.45 -1.12
CA LEU A 71 5.33 0.53 -1.84
C LEU A 71 4.85 0.34 -3.27
N ALA A 72 5.80 0.32 -4.20
CA ALA A 72 5.58 -0.15 -5.55
C ALA A 72 5.61 -1.68 -5.53
N VAL A 73 4.65 -2.30 -6.20
CA VAL A 73 4.62 -3.73 -6.50
C VAL A 73 5.20 -3.91 -7.90
N VAL A 74 6.26 -4.71 -8.02
CA VAL A 74 6.98 -4.96 -9.27
C VAL A 74 7.13 -6.44 -9.53
N ASP A 75 7.45 -6.81 -10.78
CA ASP A 75 7.82 -8.19 -11.10
C ASP A 75 9.09 -8.57 -10.33
N ALA A 76 9.10 -9.77 -9.72
CA ALA A 76 10.26 -10.22 -8.94
C ALA A 76 11.52 -10.47 -9.80
N ASN A 77 11.34 -10.70 -11.10
CA ASN A 77 12.41 -10.96 -12.06
C ASN A 77 12.79 -9.71 -12.87
N ASP A 78 11.98 -8.66 -12.82
CA ASP A 78 12.24 -7.35 -13.42
C ASP A 78 11.73 -6.24 -12.48
N LEU A 79 12.64 -5.68 -11.68
CA LEU A 79 12.29 -4.66 -10.68
C LEU A 79 11.89 -3.31 -11.28
N ASP A 80 12.05 -3.12 -12.59
CA ASP A 80 11.60 -1.93 -13.31
C ASP A 80 10.20 -2.13 -13.93
N ALA A 81 9.70 -3.36 -13.99
CA ALA A 81 8.34 -3.67 -14.41
C ALA A 81 7.33 -3.42 -13.27
N LEU A 82 6.69 -2.24 -13.29
CA LEU A 82 5.66 -1.88 -12.33
C LEU A 82 4.36 -2.66 -12.57
N LEU A 83 3.83 -3.27 -11.50
CA LEU A 83 2.58 -4.03 -11.49
C LEU A 83 1.47 -3.36 -10.68
N GLY A 84 1.82 -2.48 -9.73
CA GLY A 84 0.83 -1.74 -8.94
C GLY A 84 1.40 -1.07 -7.70
N GLY A 85 0.52 -0.73 -6.76
CA GLY A 85 0.86 -0.11 -5.48
C GLY A 85 0.25 -0.85 -4.30
N ALA A 86 0.97 -0.84 -3.18
CA ALA A 86 0.49 -1.34 -1.90
C ALA A 86 0.85 -0.35 -0.79
N SER A 87 0.00 -0.21 0.22
CA SER A 87 0.26 0.68 1.35
C SER A 87 -0.10 0.03 2.67
N ARG A 88 0.73 0.31 3.69
CA ARG A 88 0.42 0.02 5.09
C ARG A 88 -0.19 1.29 5.72
N CYS A 89 -1.50 1.28 5.94
CA CYS A 89 -2.26 2.46 6.41
C CYS A 89 -2.50 2.52 7.92
N GLY A 90 -1.75 1.76 8.72
CA GLY A 90 -1.82 1.89 10.19
C GLY A 90 -3.04 1.29 10.86
N PHE A 91 -3.77 0.38 10.20
CA PHE A 91 -4.90 -0.34 10.81
C PHE A 91 -4.52 -0.96 12.17
N THR A 92 -5.35 -0.73 13.17
CA THR A 92 -5.24 -1.30 14.52
C THR A 92 -5.94 -2.65 14.56
N ARG A 93 -5.38 -3.61 15.29
CA ARG A 93 -6.05 -4.90 15.56
C ARG A 93 -7.05 -4.70 16.69
N GLU A 94 -8.33 -4.63 16.35
CA GLU A 94 -9.42 -4.38 17.31
C GLU A 94 -9.75 -5.58 18.17
N GLY A 95 -9.64 -6.81 17.63
CA GLY A 95 -10.00 -7.99 18.40
C GLY A 95 -9.84 -9.33 17.69
N LEU A 96 -9.97 -10.41 18.47
CA LEU A 96 -10.03 -11.79 18.00
C LEU A 96 -11.41 -12.36 18.31
N LEU A 97 -12.19 -12.65 17.27
CA LEU A 97 -13.46 -13.35 17.39
C LEU A 97 -13.19 -14.85 17.25
N ARG A 98 -13.14 -15.56 18.38
CA ARG A 98 -12.85 -17.00 18.38
C ARG A 98 -14.01 -17.79 17.82
N SER A 99 -13.72 -18.74 16.92
CA SER A 99 -14.71 -19.62 16.30
C SER A 99 -15.89 -18.82 15.74
N HIS A 100 -15.64 -17.68 15.10
CA HIS A 100 -16.70 -16.78 14.64
C HIS A 100 -17.24 -17.16 13.25
N MET A 101 -16.39 -17.64 12.36
CA MET A 101 -16.75 -17.88 10.97
C MET A 101 -16.92 -19.39 10.69
N PRO A 102 -18.09 -19.86 10.21
CA PRO A 102 -18.23 -21.21 9.66
C PRO A 102 -17.39 -21.38 8.39
N PHE A 103 -16.74 -22.52 8.24
CA PHE A 103 -15.97 -22.91 7.05
C PHE A 103 -16.20 -24.39 6.74
N LYS A 104 -15.76 -24.87 5.57
CA LYS A 104 -15.96 -26.27 5.14
C LYS A 104 -15.49 -27.31 6.17
N ASP A 105 -14.41 -27.02 6.91
CA ASP A 105 -13.81 -27.91 7.92
C ASP A 105 -13.92 -27.34 9.35
N GLY A 106 -15.11 -26.87 9.71
CA GLY A 106 -15.40 -26.37 11.06
C GLY A 106 -15.34 -24.85 11.16
N ARG A 107 -15.10 -24.32 12.36
CA ARG A 107 -15.12 -22.88 12.61
C ARG A 107 -13.70 -22.31 12.65
N ARG A 108 -13.56 -21.05 12.24
CA ARG A 108 -12.29 -20.33 12.23
C ARG A 108 -12.38 -19.07 13.08
N ASP A 109 -11.25 -18.73 13.68
CA ASP A 109 -11.09 -17.45 14.35
C ASP A 109 -11.02 -16.34 13.30
N THR A 110 -11.53 -15.16 13.66
CA THR A 110 -11.47 -13.97 12.82
C THR A 110 -10.73 -12.87 13.57
N VAL A 111 -9.71 -12.31 12.95
CA VAL A 111 -9.05 -11.10 13.46
C VAL A 111 -9.71 -9.90 12.79
N VAL A 112 -10.17 -8.95 13.60
CA VAL A 112 -10.76 -7.70 13.11
C VAL A 112 -9.70 -6.61 13.18
N PHE A 113 -9.56 -5.87 12.09
CA PHE A 113 -8.74 -4.67 12.01
C PHE A 113 -9.63 -3.45 11.75
N GLY A 114 -9.31 -2.32 12.36
CA GLY A 114 -10.02 -1.06 12.26
C GLY A 114 -9.07 0.08 11.92
N LEU A 115 -9.60 1.08 11.22
CA LEU A 115 -8.93 2.37 11.02
C LEU A 115 -10.05 3.41 11.05
N LEU A 116 -10.12 4.18 12.13
CA LEU A 116 -11.17 5.16 12.32
C LEU A 116 -10.83 6.47 11.58
N PRO A 117 -11.83 7.25 11.15
CA PRO A 117 -11.58 8.54 10.49
C PRO A 117 -10.69 9.49 11.30
N GLY A 118 -10.79 9.48 12.64
CA GLY A 118 -9.91 10.29 13.51
C GLY A 118 -8.47 9.78 13.64
N GLU A 119 -8.19 8.56 13.17
CA GLU A 119 -6.86 7.97 13.11
C GLU A 119 -6.19 8.21 11.74
N LEU A 120 -6.99 8.51 10.71
CA LEU A 120 -6.54 9.11 9.46
C LEU A 120 -6.20 10.58 9.75
N ARG A 121 -4.98 10.85 10.23
CA ARG A 121 -4.52 12.24 10.34
C ARG A 121 -4.53 12.86 8.95
N GLU A 122 -5.27 13.96 8.81
CA GLU A 122 -5.46 14.66 7.54
C GLU A 122 -4.12 14.92 6.85
N ARG A 123 -4.10 14.69 5.53
CA ARG A 123 -3.01 15.11 4.65
C ARG A 123 -2.90 16.64 4.78
N GLY A 124 -1.86 17.09 5.48
CA GLY A 124 -1.42 18.50 5.44
C GLY A 124 -0.78 18.82 4.10
#